data_AF-A0A109PSP4-F1
#
_entry.id   AF-A0A109PSP4-F1
#
_cell.length_a   1.000
_cell.length_b   1.000
_cell.length_c   1.000
_cell.angle_alpha   90.00
_cell.angle_beta   90.00
_cell.angle_gamma   90.00
#
_symmetry.space_group_name_H-M   'P 1'
#
loop_
_entity.id
_entity.type
_entity.pdbx_description
1 polymer ?
#
loop_
_entity_poly.entity_id
_entity_poly.type
_entity_poly.pdbx_seq_one_letter_code
_entity_poly.pdbx_strand_id
1 'polypeptide(L)'
;ECPGHFGHIDLAKPVFHIGYLGKVKKILECVCFHCGKLKADTLTDPVFDQIVKTTRGSRKRRFQRVWEYCSKKMVCEADDPKEEDEMGFEEQQKPGHGGCGRVQPNIRREGLKLFTQWKKGKGDDEDGEESAVAQAEKRPLPASEAHTVLKKMTSEDISVLGLSEENARPDWMIITVLPVPPPPVRPAVMDGGEDDLTYKLADVIRANATLKKMEQEGTPAHILADLSQLLQFHCATYMDNDIAG
;
A
#
# COMPACT_ATOMS: atom_id res chain seq x y z
N GLU A 1 -17.03 -28.70 -25.04
CA GLU A 1 -16.25 -28.96 -23.81
C GLU A 1 -16.47 -27.81 -22.83
N CYS A 2 -16.53 -28.07 -21.52
CA CYS A 2 -16.73 -27.03 -20.50
C CYS A 2 -15.38 -26.44 -20.10
N PRO A 3 -15.16 -25.11 -20.23
CA PRO A 3 -13.88 -24.48 -19.89
C PRO A 3 -13.63 -24.38 -18.37
N GLY A 4 -14.64 -24.65 -17.54
CA GLY A 4 -14.61 -24.36 -16.11
C GLY A 4 -14.92 -22.89 -15.80
N HIS A 5 -15.43 -22.63 -14.59
CA HIS A 5 -15.83 -21.30 -14.15
C HIS A 5 -15.09 -20.92 -12.87
N PHE A 6 -14.57 -19.71 -12.81
CA PHE A 6 -13.89 -19.19 -11.61
C PHE A 6 -14.88 -19.00 -10.47
N GLY A 7 -14.46 -19.38 -9.27
CA GLY A 7 -15.11 -18.99 -8.02
C GLY A 7 -14.43 -17.77 -7.41
N HIS A 8 -14.93 -17.33 -6.26
CA HIS A 8 -14.30 -16.30 -5.44
C HIS A 8 -14.45 -16.61 -3.95
N ILE A 9 -13.52 -16.10 -3.15
CA ILE A 9 -13.57 -16.13 -1.69
C ILE A 9 -13.45 -14.70 -1.19
N ASP A 10 -14.46 -14.22 -0.47
CA ASP A 10 -14.39 -12.95 0.25
C ASP A 10 -13.51 -13.11 1.49
N LEU A 11 -12.40 -12.37 1.53
CA LEU A 11 -11.50 -12.39 2.67
C LEU A 11 -12.07 -11.54 3.80
N ALA A 12 -11.98 -12.05 5.03
CA ALA A 12 -12.40 -11.36 6.24
C ALA A 12 -11.57 -10.08 6.47
N LYS A 13 -10.29 -10.12 6.10
CA LYS A 13 -9.41 -8.94 6.06
C LYS A 13 -8.64 -8.88 4.75
N PRO A 14 -8.35 -7.66 4.24
CA PRO A 14 -7.47 -7.50 3.08
C PRO A 14 -6.09 -8.11 3.35
N VAL A 15 -5.47 -8.69 2.32
CA VAL A 15 -4.10 -9.24 2.38
C VAL A 15 -3.24 -8.66 1.25
N PHE A 16 -1.95 -8.45 1.50
CA PHE A 16 -1.02 -8.06 0.47
C PHE A 16 -0.83 -9.19 -0.55
N HIS A 17 -0.89 -8.85 -1.84
CA HIS A 17 -0.45 -9.77 -2.88
C HIS A 17 1.08 -9.87 -2.87
N ILE A 18 1.63 -11.09 -2.74
CA ILE A 18 3.08 -11.30 -2.59
C ILE A 18 3.90 -10.71 -3.74
N GLY A 19 3.48 -10.96 -4.99
CA GLY A 19 4.12 -10.41 -6.19
C GLY A 19 4.10 -8.87 -6.28
N TYR A 20 3.20 -8.20 -5.57
CA TYR A 20 3.08 -6.74 -5.61
C TYR A 20 3.50 -6.05 -4.30
N LEU A 21 3.83 -6.78 -3.24
CA LEU A 21 4.18 -6.21 -1.93
C LEU A 21 5.32 -5.17 -2.04
N GLY A 22 6.34 -5.46 -2.83
CA GLY A 22 7.43 -4.51 -3.10
C GLY A 22 6.97 -3.26 -3.84
N LYS A 23 5.98 -3.39 -4.73
CA LYS A 23 5.43 -2.26 -5.49
C LYS A 23 4.48 -1.42 -4.64
N VAL A 24 3.63 -2.05 -3.84
CA VAL A 24 2.77 -1.41 -2.84
C VAL A 24 3.61 -0.55 -1.89
N LYS A 25 4.70 -1.10 -1.35
CA LYS A 25 5.65 -0.33 -0.52
C LYS A 25 6.12 0.94 -1.22
N LYS A 26 6.59 0.82 -2.48
CA LYS A 26 7.08 1.97 -3.26
C LYS A 26 5.98 3.00 -3.52
N ILE A 27 4.76 2.58 -3.84
CA ILE A 27 3.63 3.48 -4.05
C ILE A 27 3.32 4.25 -2.77
N LEU A 28 3.25 3.55 -1.62
CA LEU A 28 3.01 4.18 -0.32
C LEU A 28 4.10 5.18 0.08
N GLU A 29 5.33 5.00 -0.40
CA GLU A 29 6.42 5.98 -0.21
C GLU A 29 6.25 7.22 -1.11
N CYS A 30 5.53 7.11 -2.22
CA CYS A 30 5.27 8.21 -3.15
C CYS A 30 4.10 9.10 -2.74
N VAL A 31 3.10 8.52 -2.06
CA VAL A 31 1.86 9.23 -1.69
C VAL A 31 1.85 9.63 -0.22
N CYS A 32 1.08 10.65 0.09
CA CYS A 32 0.82 11.05 1.45
C CYS A 32 0.01 9.97 2.18
N PHE A 33 0.54 9.50 3.30
CA PHE A 33 -0.09 8.45 4.11
C PHE A 33 -1.47 8.85 4.66
N HIS A 34 -1.78 10.15 4.72
CA HIS A 34 -3.04 10.65 5.26
C HIS A 34 -4.06 11.01 4.16
N CYS A 35 -3.70 11.89 3.23
CA CYS A 35 -4.62 12.36 2.19
C CYS A 35 -4.59 11.54 0.89
N GLY A 36 -3.60 10.67 0.69
CA GLY A 36 -3.47 9.85 -0.52
C GLY A 36 -2.94 10.58 -1.75
N LYS A 37 -2.68 11.88 -1.66
CA LYS A 37 -2.10 12.70 -2.74
C LYS A 37 -0.65 12.34 -3.00
N LEU A 38 -0.20 12.38 -4.25
CA LEU A 38 1.22 12.25 -4.57
C LEU A 38 2.01 13.38 -3.90
N LYS A 39 3.16 13.09 -3.28
CA LYS A 39 3.93 14.08 -2.50
C LYS A 39 4.64 15.15 -3.35
N ALA A 40 4.61 15.02 -4.67
CA ALA A 40 5.17 15.97 -5.62
C ALA A 40 4.20 16.10 -6.79
N ASP A 41 4.12 17.29 -7.37
CA ASP A 41 3.24 17.62 -8.49
C ASP A 41 4.01 18.34 -9.58
N THR A 42 3.46 18.36 -10.79
CA THR A 42 4.13 18.95 -11.96
C THR A 42 3.93 20.47 -12.07
N LEU A 43 3.10 21.08 -11.22
CA LEU A 43 2.81 22.51 -11.26
C LEU A 43 3.79 23.29 -10.38
N THR A 44 4.03 22.83 -9.15
CA THR A 44 4.90 23.52 -8.19
C THR A 44 6.37 23.14 -8.29
N ASP A 45 6.69 21.95 -8.81
CA ASP A 45 8.03 21.38 -8.80
C ASP A 45 8.58 21.16 -10.23
N PRO A 46 9.44 22.08 -10.74
CA PRO A 46 10.00 21.99 -12.08
C PRO A 46 10.88 20.75 -12.29
N VAL A 47 11.53 20.26 -11.24
CA VAL A 47 12.38 19.07 -11.31
C VAL A 47 11.51 17.83 -11.49
N PHE A 48 10.40 17.75 -10.74
CA PHE A 48 9.42 16.70 -10.88
C PHE A 48 8.74 16.70 -12.25
N ASP A 49 8.35 17.88 -12.76
CA ASP A 49 7.80 18.02 -14.11
C ASP A 49 8.78 17.53 -15.18
N GLN A 50 10.07 17.87 -15.07
CA GLN A 50 11.09 17.35 -15.99
C GLN A 50 11.21 15.82 -15.93
N ILE A 51 11.11 15.21 -14.73
CA ILE A 51 11.09 13.75 -14.57
C ILE A 51 9.89 13.15 -15.32
N VAL A 52 8.70 13.71 -15.15
CA VAL A 52 7.48 13.21 -15.79
C VAL A 52 7.57 13.36 -17.32
N LYS A 53 8.04 14.50 -17.82
CA LYS A 53 8.22 14.77 -19.26
C LYS A 53 9.24 13.84 -19.90
N THR A 54 10.41 13.65 -19.29
CA THR A 54 11.50 12.82 -19.84
C THR A 54 11.19 11.32 -19.82
N THR A 55 10.22 10.88 -19.00
CA THR A 55 9.82 9.48 -18.88
C THR A 55 8.51 9.14 -19.59
N ARG A 56 8.01 10.03 -20.46
CA ARG A 56 6.75 9.84 -21.20
C ARG A 56 6.69 8.50 -21.97
N GLY A 57 7.81 8.06 -22.55
CA GLY A 57 7.88 6.86 -23.37
C GLY A 57 7.88 5.52 -22.62
N SER A 58 8.03 5.48 -21.29
CA SER A 58 8.02 4.21 -20.54
C SER A 58 7.42 4.37 -19.15
N ARG A 59 6.25 3.74 -18.94
CA ARG A 59 5.56 3.69 -17.64
C ARG A 59 6.44 3.11 -16.53
N LYS A 60 7.20 2.03 -16.83
CA LYS A 60 8.12 1.40 -15.86
C LYS A 60 9.24 2.36 -15.43
N ARG A 61 9.85 3.07 -16.38
CA ARG A 61 10.89 4.06 -16.08
C ARG A 61 10.33 5.26 -15.32
N ARG A 62 9.12 5.72 -15.68
CA ARG A 62 8.40 6.79 -14.97
C ARG A 62 8.20 6.43 -13.51
N PHE A 63 7.61 5.27 -13.24
CA PHE A 63 7.38 4.80 -11.88
C PHE A 63 8.66 4.78 -11.04
N GLN A 64 9.76 4.27 -11.60
CA GLN A 64 11.03 4.22 -10.88
C GLN A 64 11.56 5.62 -10.54
N ARG A 65 11.58 6.54 -11.51
CA ARG A 65 12.10 7.90 -11.30
C ARG A 65 11.22 8.74 -10.37
N VAL A 66 9.90 8.63 -10.51
CA VAL A 66 8.93 9.28 -9.61
C VAL A 66 9.13 8.76 -8.19
N TRP A 67 9.27 7.44 -8.01
CA TRP A 67 9.54 6.86 -6.69
C TRP A 67 10.87 7.32 -6.08
N GLU A 68 11.95 7.34 -6.84
CA GLU A 68 13.27 7.83 -6.38
C GLU A 68 13.23 9.28 -5.92
N TYR A 69 12.31 10.08 -6.46
CA TYR A 69 12.07 11.46 -6.08
C TYR A 69 11.15 11.57 -4.86
N CYS A 70 9.92 11.05 -4.94
CA CYS A 70 8.91 11.18 -3.91
C CYS A 70 9.26 10.46 -2.60
N SER A 71 10.03 9.36 -2.66
CA SER A 71 10.49 8.63 -1.47
C SER A 71 11.41 9.46 -0.56
N LYS A 72 11.99 10.56 -1.07
CA LYS A 72 12.81 11.48 -0.28
C LYS A 72 11.97 12.57 0.40
N LYS A 73 10.74 12.82 -0.05
CA LYS A 73 9.84 13.79 0.56
C LYS A 73 9.18 13.20 1.83
N MET A 74 9.47 13.82 2.97
CA MET A 74 9.01 13.39 4.30
C MET A 74 7.92 14.29 4.89
N VAL A 75 7.44 15.26 4.12
CA VAL A 75 6.33 16.16 4.49
C VAL A 75 5.42 16.29 3.28
N CYS A 76 4.10 16.32 3.50
CA CYS A 76 3.11 16.62 2.48
C CYS A 76 2.91 18.14 2.45
N GLU A 77 3.50 18.83 1.47
CA GLU A 77 3.52 20.30 1.36
C GLU A 77 2.09 20.87 1.29
N ALA A 78 1.69 21.65 2.29
CA ALA A 78 0.41 22.36 2.25
C ALA A 78 0.56 23.67 1.47
N ASP A 79 -0.55 24.20 0.98
CA ASP A 79 -0.55 25.51 0.35
C ASP A 79 -0.35 26.60 1.41
N ASP A 80 0.45 27.61 1.07
CA ASP A 80 0.58 28.78 1.92
C ASP A 80 -0.79 29.46 2.07
N PRO A 81 -1.16 29.92 3.28
CA PRO A 81 -2.39 30.67 3.47
C PRO A 81 -2.37 31.91 2.58
N LYS A 82 -3.54 32.28 2.05
CA LYS A 82 -3.67 33.47 1.22
C LYS A 82 -3.30 34.70 2.06
N GLU A 83 -2.16 35.31 1.77
CA GLU A 83 -1.90 36.67 2.24
C GLU A 83 -2.77 37.61 1.40
N GLU A 84 -3.73 38.27 2.06
CA GLU A 84 -4.41 39.43 1.50
C GLU A 84 -3.43 40.60 1.60
N ASP A 85 -2.86 41.03 0.47
CA ASP A 85 -2.10 42.27 0.44
C ASP A 85 -2.99 43.42 0.93
N GLU A 86 -2.49 44.23 1.86
CA GLU A 86 -3.12 45.43 2.45
C GLU A 86 -3.58 46.46 1.40
N MET A 87 -3.27 46.26 0.12
CA MET A 87 -3.56 47.13 -1.01
C MET A 87 -4.57 46.57 -2.03
N GLY A 88 -5.22 45.43 -1.76
CA GLY A 88 -6.39 44.98 -2.54
C GLY A 88 -6.12 44.64 -4.01
N PHE A 89 -4.86 44.35 -4.38
CA PHE A 89 -4.52 43.77 -5.68
C PHE A 89 -4.56 42.24 -5.57
N GLU A 90 -5.43 41.59 -6.34
CA GLU A 90 -5.40 40.14 -6.51
C GLU A 90 -4.15 39.76 -7.34
N GLU A 91 -3.02 39.53 -6.68
CA GLU A 91 -1.92 38.81 -7.35
C GLU A 91 -2.43 37.42 -7.77
N GLN A 92 -2.18 37.05 -9.03
CA GLN A 92 -2.46 35.71 -9.54
C GLN A 92 -1.63 34.69 -8.76
N GLN A 93 -2.18 34.18 -7.66
CA GLN A 93 -1.54 33.19 -6.81
C GLN A 93 -1.21 31.95 -7.64
N LYS A 94 0.07 31.54 -7.58
CA LYS A 94 0.50 30.28 -8.19
C LYS A 94 -0.27 29.13 -7.51
N PRO A 95 -0.84 28.19 -8.28
CA PRO A 95 -1.51 27.04 -7.69
C PRO A 95 -0.52 26.25 -6.84
N GLY A 96 -0.85 26.05 -5.56
CA GLY A 96 -0.01 25.30 -4.64
C GLY A 96 -0.17 23.78 -4.77
N HIS A 97 0.64 23.03 -4.02
CA HIS A 97 0.69 21.57 -4.06
C HIS A 97 -0.60 20.93 -3.53
N GLY A 98 -1.38 21.60 -2.69
CA GLY A 98 -2.65 21.15 -2.11
C GLY A 98 -2.52 19.94 -1.18
N GLY A 99 -1.40 19.81 -0.47
CA GLY A 99 -1.17 18.77 0.52
C GLY A 99 -1.73 19.10 1.90
N CYS A 100 -1.59 18.18 2.86
CA CYS A 100 -2.20 18.28 4.18
C CYS A 100 -1.23 18.68 5.32
N GLY A 101 0.01 19.05 5.02
CA GLY A 101 1.01 19.50 5.99
C GLY A 101 1.62 18.42 6.89
N ARG A 102 1.13 17.17 6.83
CA ARG A 102 1.57 16.11 7.75
C ARG A 102 2.93 15.54 7.35
N VAL A 103 3.75 15.26 8.35
CA VAL A 103 4.98 14.46 8.19
C VAL A 103 4.64 13.06 7.67
N GLN A 104 5.62 12.38 7.09
CA GLN A 104 5.44 11.10 6.42
C GLN A 104 6.32 10.03 7.06
N PRO A 105 5.82 8.79 7.20
CA PRO A 105 6.60 7.72 7.78
C PRO A 105 7.61 7.15 6.78
N ASN A 106 8.69 6.58 7.30
CA ASN A 106 9.53 5.66 6.53
C ASN A 106 8.87 4.27 6.53
N ILE A 107 8.69 3.69 5.35
CA ILE A 107 8.07 2.37 5.21
C ILE A 107 9.15 1.31 5.07
N ARG A 108 9.15 0.34 5.98
CA ARG A 108 10.07 -0.80 5.98
C ARG A 108 9.29 -2.07 5.68
N ARG A 109 9.93 -3.01 4.99
CA ARG A 109 9.40 -4.36 4.74
C ARG A 109 10.22 -5.35 5.54
N GLU A 110 9.55 -6.25 6.25
CA GLU A 110 10.15 -7.38 6.93
C GLU A 110 9.29 -8.62 6.63
N GLY A 111 9.83 -9.54 5.84
CA GLY A 111 9.07 -10.68 5.31
C GLY A 111 7.81 -10.24 4.55
N LEU A 112 6.65 -10.68 5.05
CA LEU A 112 5.31 -10.38 4.53
C LEU A 112 4.67 -9.13 5.14
N LYS A 113 5.35 -8.45 6.07
CA LYS A 113 4.83 -7.29 6.79
C LYS A 113 5.43 -5.98 6.29
N LEU A 114 4.63 -4.93 6.34
CA LEU A 114 5.09 -3.56 6.24
C LEU A 114 5.04 -2.89 7.62
N PHE A 115 5.97 -1.98 7.87
CA PHE A 115 6.04 -1.20 9.09
C PHE A 115 6.25 0.27 8.75
N THR A 116 5.61 1.15 9.51
CA THR A 116 5.83 2.60 9.46
C THR A 116 6.75 3.02 10.59
N GLN A 117 7.73 3.85 10.30
CA GLN A 117 8.64 4.46 11.27
C GLN A 117 8.57 5.98 11.18
N TRP A 118 8.14 6.62 12.26
CA TRP A 118 8.06 8.07 12.36
C TRP A 118 9.33 8.59 13.02
N LYS A 119 10.00 9.56 12.40
CA LYS A 119 11.09 10.28 13.06
C LYS A 119 10.45 11.32 13.98
N LYS A 120 10.72 11.25 15.29
CA LYS A 120 10.37 12.35 16.19
C LYS A 120 11.13 13.60 15.76
N GLY A 121 10.44 14.73 15.74
CA GLY A 121 11.04 16.03 15.46
C GLY A 121 12.05 16.39 16.56
N LYS A 122 13.06 17.18 16.20
CA LYS A 122 14.21 17.53 17.05
C LYS A 122 13.89 18.55 18.17
N GLY A 123 12.63 18.66 18.61
CA GLY A 123 12.14 19.80 19.40
C GLY A 123 11.24 19.46 20.59
N ASP A 124 11.20 18.21 21.03
CA ASP A 124 10.38 17.79 22.19
C ASP A 124 11.21 17.40 23.43
N ASP A 125 12.55 17.51 23.35
CA ASP A 125 13.45 17.21 24.47
C ASP A 125 14.12 18.52 24.92
N GLU A 126 13.40 19.30 25.72
CA GLU A 126 13.94 20.43 26.49
C GLU A 126 14.55 19.97 27.83
N ASP A 127 15.00 18.72 27.92
CA ASP A 127 15.76 18.20 29.06
C ASP A 127 16.97 17.43 28.53
N GLY A 128 18.15 18.04 28.70
CA GLY A 128 19.42 17.50 28.26
C GLY A 128 19.79 16.23 29.03
N GLU A 129 19.71 15.09 28.35
CA GLU A 129 20.53 13.91 28.69
C GLU A 129 20.89 13.15 27.40
N GLU A 130 22.16 13.28 27.00
CA GLU A 130 22.78 12.43 25.99
C GLU A 130 22.80 10.97 26.47
N SER A 131 21.86 10.14 25.99
CA SER A 131 22.07 8.73 25.57
C SER A 131 20.80 7.89 25.73
N ALA A 132 19.91 7.97 24.75
CA ALA A 132 19.21 6.79 24.28
C ALA A 132 18.87 7.01 22.81
N VAL A 133 19.23 6.06 21.96
CA VAL A 133 18.71 5.97 20.60
C VAL A 133 17.19 5.97 20.70
N ALA A 134 16.55 7.14 20.51
CA ALA A 134 15.11 7.26 20.49
C ALA A 134 14.61 6.37 19.36
N GLN A 135 14.22 5.15 19.69
CA GLN A 135 13.81 4.14 18.73
C GLN A 135 12.61 4.73 18.00
N ALA A 136 12.79 5.04 16.71
CA ALA A 136 11.70 5.47 15.86
C ALA A 136 10.55 4.47 16.02
N GLU A 137 9.39 4.95 16.48
CA GLU A 137 8.27 4.09 16.85
C GLU A 137 7.86 3.27 15.63
N LYS A 138 8.14 1.96 15.70
CA LYS A 138 7.91 1.02 14.60
C LYS A 138 6.51 0.45 14.78
N ARG A 139 5.56 0.95 13.98
CA ARG A 139 4.18 0.47 13.99
C ARG A 139 3.92 -0.46 12.79
N PRO A 140 3.26 -1.62 12.98
CA PRO A 140 2.85 -2.47 11.86
C PRO A 140 1.83 -1.75 10.98
N LEU A 141 2.01 -1.85 9.66
CA LEU A 141 1.09 -1.32 8.66
C LEU A 141 0.22 -2.48 8.11
N PRO A 142 -1.02 -2.64 8.58
CA PRO A 142 -1.91 -3.67 8.07
C PRO A 142 -2.33 -3.37 6.63
N ALA A 143 -2.64 -4.42 5.86
CA ALA A 143 -3.09 -4.29 4.48
C ALA A 143 -4.39 -3.48 4.34
N SER A 144 -5.26 -3.48 5.34
CA SER A 144 -6.47 -2.65 5.35
C SER A 144 -6.17 -1.14 5.36
N GLU A 145 -5.17 -0.72 6.12
CA GLU A 145 -4.75 0.68 6.19
C GLU A 145 -4.05 1.09 4.89
N ALA A 146 -3.14 0.25 4.38
CA ALA A 146 -2.53 0.46 3.07
C ALA A 146 -3.58 0.58 1.96
N HIS A 147 -4.60 -0.30 1.95
CA HIS A 147 -5.70 -0.26 0.99
C HIS A 147 -6.49 1.04 1.06
N THR A 148 -6.74 1.54 2.27
CA THR A 148 -7.44 2.82 2.47
C THR A 148 -6.64 4.00 1.93
N VAL A 149 -5.32 4.00 2.08
CA VAL A 149 -4.44 5.03 1.51
C VAL A 149 -4.43 4.96 -0.01
N LEU A 150 -4.22 3.77 -0.58
CA LEU A 150 -4.16 3.58 -2.03
C LEU A 150 -5.47 3.93 -2.73
N LYS A 151 -6.61 3.69 -2.08
CA LYS A 151 -7.94 4.03 -2.59
C LYS A 151 -8.22 5.54 -2.67
N LYS A 152 -7.49 6.36 -1.90
CA LYS A 152 -7.62 7.83 -1.92
C LYS A 152 -6.90 8.48 -3.11
N MET A 153 -6.06 7.74 -3.84
CA MET A 153 -5.30 8.28 -4.97
C MET A 153 -6.25 8.71 -6.09
N THR A 154 -5.99 9.88 -6.68
CA THR A 154 -6.73 10.38 -7.84
C THR A 154 -6.24 9.74 -9.14
N SER A 155 -7.08 9.76 -10.17
CA SER A 155 -6.74 9.28 -11.52
C SER A 155 -5.51 9.99 -12.10
N GLU A 156 -5.38 11.28 -11.81
CA GLU A 156 -4.24 12.12 -12.21
C GLU A 156 -2.95 11.63 -11.54
N ASP A 157 -2.96 11.42 -10.22
CA ASP A 157 -1.81 10.93 -9.46
C ASP A 157 -1.37 9.53 -9.94
N ILE A 158 -2.34 8.65 -10.24
CA ILE A 158 -2.09 7.30 -10.77
C ILE A 158 -1.37 7.39 -12.12
N SER A 159 -1.82 8.29 -13.02
CA SER A 159 -1.22 8.49 -14.34
C SER A 159 0.18 9.11 -14.27
N VAL A 160 0.37 10.10 -13.39
CA VAL A 160 1.67 10.74 -13.13
C VAL A 160 2.67 9.75 -12.58
N LEU A 161 2.25 8.90 -11.64
CA LEU A 161 3.07 7.81 -11.09
C LEU A 161 3.45 6.76 -12.14
N GLY A 162 2.76 6.71 -13.28
CA GLY A 162 3.02 5.77 -14.37
C GLY A 162 2.25 4.46 -14.26
N LEU A 163 1.12 4.47 -13.56
CA LEU A 163 0.15 3.37 -13.49
C LEU A 163 -1.06 3.67 -14.41
N SER A 164 -2.02 2.74 -14.47
CA SER A 164 -3.21 2.86 -15.30
C SER A 164 -4.45 2.70 -14.41
N GLU A 165 -5.37 3.66 -14.46
CA GLU A 165 -6.61 3.58 -13.69
C GLU A 165 -7.51 2.43 -14.13
N GLU A 166 -7.56 2.14 -15.43
CA GLU A 166 -8.44 1.12 -16.00
C GLU A 166 -7.92 -0.30 -15.76
N ASN A 167 -6.60 -0.49 -15.82
CA ASN A 167 -6.01 -1.83 -15.88
C ASN A 167 -5.13 -2.18 -14.67
N ALA A 168 -4.69 -1.18 -13.90
CA ALA A 168 -3.67 -1.37 -12.88
C ALA A 168 -3.81 -0.35 -11.74
N ARG A 169 -5.01 -0.24 -11.15
CA ARG A 169 -5.16 0.63 -9.98
C ARG A 169 -4.29 0.13 -8.82
N PRO A 170 -3.69 1.04 -8.04
CA PRO A 170 -2.89 0.68 -6.88
C PRO A 170 -3.62 -0.16 -5.82
N ASP A 171 -4.88 0.14 -5.53
CA ASP A 171 -5.67 -0.56 -4.51
C ASP A 171 -5.90 -2.05 -4.83
N TRP A 172 -5.93 -2.42 -6.12
CA TRP A 172 -6.08 -3.81 -6.57
C TRP A 172 -4.85 -4.69 -6.28
N MET A 173 -3.72 -4.09 -5.91
CA MET A 173 -2.55 -4.84 -5.45
C MET A 173 -2.75 -5.44 -4.04
N ILE A 174 -3.84 -5.08 -3.36
CA ILE A 174 -4.26 -5.65 -2.10
C ILE A 174 -5.51 -6.49 -2.35
N ILE A 175 -5.44 -7.77 -1.97
CA ILE A 175 -6.47 -8.76 -2.24
C ILE A 175 -7.54 -8.63 -1.14
N THR A 176 -8.75 -8.29 -1.54
CA THR A 176 -9.96 -8.35 -0.72
C THR A 176 -10.82 -9.56 -1.08
N VAL A 177 -10.77 -9.97 -2.35
CA VAL A 177 -11.46 -11.13 -2.90
C VAL A 177 -10.44 -12.00 -3.62
N LEU A 178 -10.29 -13.24 -3.17
CA LEU A 178 -9.35 -14.20 -3.77
C LEU A 178 -10.06 -14.99 -4.88
N PRO A 179 -9.60 -14.95 -6.15
CA PRO A 179 -10.17 -15.77 -7.21
C PRO A 179 -9.83 -17.25 -6.99
N VAL A 180 -10.82 -18.11 -7.18
CA VAL A 180 -10.65 -19.57 -7.07
C VAL A 180 -10.62 -20.18 -8.46
N PRO A 181 -9.51 -20.81 -8.87
CA PRO A 181 -9.42 -21.41 -10.19
C PRO A 181 -10.37 -22.62 -10.34
N PRO A 182 -10.89 -22.86 -11.55
CA PRO A 182 -11.81 -23.97 -11.81
C PRO A 182 -11.08 -25.33 -11.78
N PRO A 183 -11.81 -26.45 -11.65
CA PRO A 183 -11.23 -27.80 -11.62
C PRO A 183 -10.24 -28.15 -12.74
N PRO A 184 -10.40 -27.68 -14.01
CA PRO A 184 -9.40 -27.93 -15.05
C PRO A 184 -8.00 -27.37 -14.76
N VAL A 185 -7.89 -26.36 -13.89
CA VAL A 185 -6.61 -25.76 -13.44
C VAL A 185 -6.05 -26.47 -12.19
N ARG A 186 -6.90 -27.18 -11.45
CA ARG A 186 -6.56 -27.93 -10.22
C ARG A 186 -7.09 -29.37 -10.31
N PRO A 187 -6.58 -30.19 -11.25
CA PRO A 187 -7.15 -31.49 -11.57
C PRO A 187 -6.97 -32.48 -10.42
N ALA A 188 -8.01 -33.27 -10.12
CA ALA A 188 -7.89 -34.34 -9.15
C ALA A 188 -6.86 -35.40 -9.61
N VAL A 189 -6.13 -35.97 -8.66
CA VAL A 189 -5.14 -37.02 -8.93
C VAL A 189 -5.87 -38.35 -9.17
N MET A 190 -5.35 -39.18 -10.08
CA MET A 190 -5.99 -40.44 -10.51
C MET A 190 -6.27 -41.43 -9.36
N ASP A 191 -5.59 -41.28 -8.22
CA ASP A 191 -5.71 -42.14 -7.03
C ASP A 191 -6.77 -41.64 -6.02
N GLY A 192 -7.61 -40.68 -6.43
CA GLY A 192 -8.65 -40.08 -5.57
C GLY A 192 -8.16 -38.99 -4.63
N GLY A 193 -6.89 -38.58 -4.74
CA GLY A 193 -6.31 -37.45 -4.03
C GLY A 193 -6.69 -36.10 -4.66
N GLU A 194 -6.80 -35.05 -3.84
CA GLU A 194 -7.02 -33.69 -4.34
C GLU A 194 -5.70 -33.05 -4.80
N ASP A 195 -5.78 -32.05 -5.67
CA ASP A 195 -4.64 -31.23 -6.10
C ASP A 195 -4.08 -30.38 -4.94
N ASP A 196 -2.78 -30.12 -4.93
CA ASP A 196 -2.11 -29.31 -3.89
C ASP A 196 -2.71 -27.90 -3.75
N LEU A 197 -3.16 -27.28 -4.86
CA LEU A 197 -3.86 -25.99 -4.81
C LEU A 197 -5.18 -26.11 -4.07
N THR A 198 -5.87 -27.25 -4.20
CA THR A 198 -7.14 -27.51 -3.50
C THR A 198 -6.92 -27.64 -1.99
N TYR A 199 -5.87 -28.37 -1.57
CA TYR A 199 -5.50 -28.44 -0.16
C TYR A 199 -5.14 -27.07 0.42
N LYS A 200 -4.38 -26.27 -0.34
CA LYS A 200 -4.01 -24.93 0.12
C LYS A 200 -5.19 -23.97 0.18
N LEU A 201 -6.12 -24.05 -0.77
CA LEU A 201 -7.38 -23.31 -0.73
C LEU A 201 -8.21 -23.68 0.50
N ALA A 202 -8.25 -24.96 0.90
CA ALA A 202 -8.93 -25.38 2.12
C ALA A 202 -8.32 -24.73 3.37
N ASP A 203 -6.99 -24.58 3.44
CA ASP A 203 -6.33 -23.84 4.52
C ASP A 203 -6.72 -22.36 4.54
N VAL A 204 -6.74 -21.71 3.37
CA VAL A 204 -7.17 -20.31 3.24
C VAL A 204 -8.61 -20.15 3.74
N ILE A 205 -9.52 -21.05 3.35
CA ILE A 205 -10.92 -21.02 3.79
C ILE A 205 -11.03 -21.19 5.31
N ARG A 206 -10.31 -22.15 5.90
CA ARG A 206 -10.30 -22.38 7.36
C ARG A 206 -9.77 -21.17 8.13
N ALA A 207 -8.63 -20.62 7.70
CA ALA A 207 -8.05 -19.43 8.32
C ALA A 207 -9.00 -18.22 8.22
N ASN A 208 -9.63 -18.03 7.05
CA ASN A 208 -10.57 -16.95 6.80
C ASN A 208 -11.85 -17.06 7.66
N ALA A 209 -12.42 -18.26 7.75
CA ALA A 209 -13.61 -18.52 8.58
C ALA A 209 -13.31 -18.30 10.07
N THR A 210 -12.13 -18.73 10.53
CA THR A 210 -11.68 -18.55 11.91
C THR A 210 -11.51 -17.07 12.23
N LEU A 211 -10.83 -16.32 11.36
CA LEU A 211 -10.64 -14.87 11.54
C LEU A 211 -11.99 -14.13 11.58
N LYS A 212 -12.92 -14.47 10.68
CA LYS A 212 -14.25 -13.88 10.63
C LYS A 212 -15.06 -14.14 11.90
N LYS A 213 -14.99 -15.37 12.43
CA LYS A 213 -15.67 -15.76 13.68
C LYS A 213 -15.08 -15.01 14.88
N MET A 214 -13.76 -14.99 15.01
CA MET A 214 -13.07 -14.35 16.13
C MET A 214 -13.28 -12.82 16.15
N GLU A 215 -13.39 -12.20 14.98
CA GLU A 215 -13.71 -10.78 14.87
C GLU A 215 -15.15 -10.47 15.30
N GLN A 216 -16.11 -11.34 14.97
CA GLN A 216 -17.50 -11.20 15.42
C GLN A 216 -17.66 -11.41 16.93
N GLU A 217 -16.83 -12.26 17.53
CA GLU A 217 -16.83 -12.55 18.97
C GLU A 217 -16.13 -11.45 19.80
N GLY A 218 -15.60 -10.39 19.17
CA GLY A 218 -14.95 -9.29 19.87
C GLY A 218 -13.57 -9.65 20.44
N THR A 219 -12.87 -10.58 19.80
CA THR A 219 -11.55 -11.04 20.24
C THR A 219 -10.54 -9.88 20.29
N PRO A 220 -9.62 -9.85 21.28
CA PRO A 220 -8.59 -8.82 21.37
C PRO A 220 -7.78 -8.58 20.08
N ALA A 221 -7.41 -7.32 19.85
CA ALA A 221 -6.76 -6.88 18.60
C ALA A 221 -5.43 -7.59 18.27
N HIS A 222 -4.66 -7.98 19.29
CA HIS A 222 -3.38 -8.68 19.09
C HIS A 222 -3.59 -10.09 18.50
N ILE A 223 -4.60 -10.82 18.99
CA ILE A 223 -4.96 -12.16 18.46
C ILE A 223 -5.49 -12.03 17.03
N LEU A 224 -6.32 -11.01 16.76
CA LEU A 224 -6.80 -10.74 15.39
C LEU A 224 -5.65 -10.41 14.43
N ALA A 225 -4.59 -9.75 14.91
CA ALA A 225 -3.40 -9.46 14.11
C ALA A 225 -2.64 -10.75 13.77
N ASP A 226 -2.50 -11.68 14.73
CA ASP A 226 -1.85 -12.98 14.49
C ASP A 226 -2.65 -13.86 13.52
N LEU A 227 -3.97 -13.92 13.69
CA LEU A 227 -4.86 -14.63 12.75
C LEU A 227 -4.84 -14.00 11.35
N SER A 228 -4.80 -12.67 11.27
CA SER A 228 -4.64 -11.97 10.00
C SER A 228 -3.29 -12.26 9.34
N GLN A 229 -2.23 -12.43 10.13
CA GLN A 229 -0.92 -12.83 9.63
C GLN A 229 -0.93 -14.27 9.12
N LEU A 230 -1.63 -15.18 9.80
CA LEU A 230 -1.81 -16.55 9.34
C LEU A 230 -2.54 -16.59 7.99
N LEU A 231 -3.62 -15.83 7.84
CA LEU A 231 -4.32 -15.69 6.56
C LEU A 231 -3.41 -15.13 5.46
N GLN A 232 -2.63 -14.09 5.77
CA GLN A 232 -1.64 -13.51 4.85
C GLN A 232 -0.60 -14.55 4.40
N PHE A 233 -0.14 -15.41 5.30
CA PHE A 233 0.82 -16.46 4.98
C PHE A 233 0.22 -17.52 4.06
N HIS A 234 -1.00 -18.01 4.35
CA HIS A 234 -1.67 -18.99 3.49
C HIS A 234 -1.96 -18.43 2.09
N CYS A 235 -2.43 -17.18 1.98
CA CYS A 235 -2.63 -16.53 0.69
C CYS A 235 -1.32 -16.31 -0.07
N ALA A 236 -0.24 -15.91 0.62
CA ALA A 236 1.05 -15.68 -0.02
C ALA A 236 1.65 -16.99 -0.57
N THR A 237 1.68 -18.04 0.26
CA THR A 237 2.18 -19.37 -0.13
C THR A 237 1.31 -20.05 -1.18
N TYR A 238 0.00 -19.76 -1.22
CA TYR A 238 -0.86 -20.19 -2.33
C TYR A 238 -0.42 -19.64 -3.69
N MET A 239 0.15 -18.43 -3.74
CA MET A 239 0.60 -17.80 -4.98
C MET A 239 2.08 -18.04 -5.30
N ASP A 240 2.93 -18.12 -4.27
CA ASP A 240 4.37 -18.26 -4.39
C ASP A 240 4.91 -19.08 -3.21
N ASN A 241 5.39 -20.29 -3.46
CA ASN A 241 5.90 -21.20 -2.43
C ASN A 241 7.36 -20.94 -2.06
N ASP A 242 8.11 -20.14 -2.83
CA ASP A 242 9.54 -19.88 -2.61
C ASP A 242 9.79 -18.72 -1.63
N ILE A 243 8.76 -18.32 -0.89
CA ILE A 243 8.87 -17.25 0.10
C ILE A 243 9.74 -17.73 1.26
N ALA A 244 10.89 -17.06 1.47
CA ALA A 244 11.71 -17.25 2.66
C ALA A 244 10.88 -16.94 3.92
N GLY A 245 10.63 -17.99 4.72
CA GLY A 245 9.99 -17.92 6.03
C GLY A 245 10.81 -17.14 7.06
#